data_AF-A0A955GC21-F1
#
_entry.id   AF-A0A955GC21-F1
#
_cell.length_a   1.000
_cell.length_b   1.000
_cell.length_c   1.000
_cell.angle_alpha   90.00
_cell.angle_beta   90.00
_cell.angle_gamma   90.00
#
_symmetry.space_group_name_H-M   'P 1'
#
loop_
_entity.id
_entity.type
_entity.pdbx_description
1 polymer ?
#
loop_
_entity_poly.entity_id
_entity_poly.type
_entity_poly.pdbx_seq_one_letter_code
_entity_poly.pdbx_strand_id
1 'polypeptide(L)'
;MSQNTHDYGHFSEHENPWRFMLSKLPTLLIFSRLEAQRAYSYRDFKVGASVFSIIEGAPFWSIDSAGNTKNERRPKVCAEKKSLKRSSKMGMTKTLAVVVAATTDIDKIEEVTFLRTPTLHPCDECRGLFDEFPVARDDTLIISTGYENDVFQVHTHAELREAYNSGVTDLIEYRKRKGFNKSGLIRTFDSIKGVQKTIPADRQMLDHEIAKVALLTHMQFVA
;
A
#
# COMPACT_ATOMS: atom_id res chain seq x y z
N MET A 1 14.24 18.04 12.63
CA MET A 1 14.37 16.58 12.84
C MET A 1 13.00 15.96 12.63
N SER A 2 12.83 15.10 11.63
CA SER A 2 11.55 14.40 11.40
C SER A 2 11.39 13.34 12.48
N GLN A 3 10.38 13.46 13.34
CA GLN A 3 9.98 12.37 14.23
C GLN A 3 9.48 11.22 13.34
N ASN A 4 10.26 10.14 13.24
CA ASN A 4 9.87 8.99 12.44
C ASN A 4 8.66 8.31 13.10
N THR A 5 7.57 8.16 12.35
CA THR A 5 6.42 7.33 12.74
C THR A 5 6.73 5.87 12.44
N HIS A 6 6.99 5.11 13.51
CA HIS A 6 7.36 3.72 13.48
C HIS A 6 6.59 2.97 14.57
N ASP A 7 6.06 1.79 14.24
CA ASP A 7 5.31 0.92 15.15
C ASP A 7 5.70 -0.53 14.87
N TYR A 8 5.79 -1.38 15.89
CA TYR A 8 6.18 -2.78 15.76
C TYR A 8 5.66 -3.61 16.92
N GLY A 9 5.64 -4.92 16.75
CA GLY A 9 5.30 -5.82 17.84
C GLY A 9 5.17 -7.27 17.41
N HIS A 10 4.39 -8.01 18.20
CA HIS A 10 4.09 -9.40 17.93
C HIS A 10 2.59 -9.59 17.63
N PHE A 11 2.25 -10.49 16.70
CA PHE A 11 0.88 -11.00 16.52
C PHE A 11 0.79 -12.44 17.02
N SER A 12 -0.41 -13.00 17.18
CA SER A 12 -0.55 -14.39 17.64
C SER A 12 0.01 -15.38 16.60
N GLU A 13 0.71 -16.43 17.01
CA GLU A 13 1.27 -17.44 16.08
C GLU A 13 0.20 -18.10 15.17
N HIS A 14 -1.06 -18.10 15.60
CA HIS A 14 -2.18 -18.63 14.84
C HIS A 14 -2.92 -17.57 14.01
N GLU A 15 -2.53 -16.30 14.11
CA GLU A 15 -3.18 -15.23 13.38
C GLU A 15 -2.64 -15.14 11.95
N ASN A 16 -3.57 -15.09 10.99
CA ASN A 16 -3.23 -14.91 9.59
C ASN A 16 -2.63 -13.50 9.36
N PRO A 17 -1.41 -13.38 8.79
CA PRO A 17 -0.75 -12.08 8.63
C PRO A 17 -1.53 -11.08 7.77
N TRP A 18 -2.26 -11.55 6.75
CA TRP A 18 -3.07 -10.69 5.89
C TRP A 18 -4.29 -10.14 6.63
N ARG A 19 -4.95 -10.98 7.41
CA ARG A 19 -6.03 -10.55 8.32
C ARG A 19 -5.52 -9.51 9.31
N PHE A 20 -4.36 -9.74 9.91
CA PHE A 20 -3.77 -8.80 10.86
C PHE A 20 -3.39 -7.47 10.19
N MET A 21 -2.82 -7.51 8.99
CA MET A 21 -2.54 -6.32 8.17
C MET A 21 -3.81 -5.50 7.91
N LEU A 22 -4.93 -6.13 7.52
CA LEU A 22 -6.21 -5.43 7.36
C LEU A 22 -6.66 -4.73 8.65
N SER A 23 -6.37 -5.32 9.81
CA SER A 23 -6.67 -4.75 11.12
C SER A 23 -5.85 -3.48 11.43
N LYS A 24 -4.70 -3.33 10.76
CA LYS A 24 -3.73 -2.24 10.88
C LYS A 24 -3.82 -1.22 9.76
N LEU A 25 -4.65 -1.46 8.73
CA LEU A 25 -4.84 -0.54 7.62
C LEU A 25 -5.20 0.90 8.04
N PRO A 26 -6.07 1.16 9.03
CA PRO A 26 -6.31 2.53 9.48
C PRO A 26 -5.03 3.23 9.97
N THR A 27 -4.14 2.52 10.66
CA THR A 27 -2.86 3.06 11.12
C THR A 27 -1.93 3.36 9.93
N LEU A 28 -1.85 2.45 8.95
CA LEU A 28 -1.06 2.68 7.73
C LEU A 28 -1.50 3.94 7.01
N LEU A 29 -2.82 4.14 6.85
CA LEU A 29 -3.40 5.32 6.23
C LEU A 29 -3.09 6.60 6.99
N ILE A 30 -3.24 6.59 8.32
CA ILE A 30 -2.90 7.75 9.14
C ILE A 30 -1.41 8.11 8.97
N PHE A 31 -0.52 7.13 9.03
CA PHE A 31 0.92 7.38 8.93
C PHE A 31 1.33 7.86 7.53
N SER A 32 0.82 7.27 6.46
CA SER A 32 1.15 7.73 5.10
C SER A 32 0.67 9.16 4.86
N ARG A 33 -0.52 9.53 5.35
CA ARG A 33 -1.05 10.90 5.23
C ARG A 33 -0.26 11.92 6.05
N LEU A 34 0.06 11.59 7.30
CA LEU A 34 0.90 12.45 8.15
C LEU A 34 2.28 12.68 7.53
N GLU A 35 2.88 11.63 6.96
CA GLU A 35 4.17 11.73 6.31
C GLU A 35 4.11 12.52 5.00
N ALA A 36 2.99 12.47 4.26
CA ALA A 36 2.76 13.34 3.11
C ALA A 36 2.76 14.81 3.53
N GLN A 37 2.08 15.16 4.63
CA GLN A 37 2.03 16.53 5.14
C GLN A 37 3.42 17.05 5.57
N ARG A 38 4.28 16.15 6.08
CA ARG A 38 5.67 16.45 6.51
C ARG A 38 6.68 16.40 5.38
N ALA A 39 6.29 15.89 4.22
CA ALA A 39 7.20 15.69 3.10
C ALA A 39 7.69 17.02 2.52
N TYR A 40 8.84 16.97 1.85
CA TYR A 40 9.45 18.13 1.21
C TYR A 40 9.59 17.92 -0.29
N SER A 41 9.07 18.88 -1.07
CA SER A 41 9.12 18.88 -2.52
C SER A 41 9.17 20.30 -3.06
N TYR A 42 10.18 20.62 -3.89
CA TYR A 42 10.30 21.94 -4.53
C TYR A 42 9.15 22.27 -5.50
N ARG A 43 8.40 21.26 -5.95
CA ARG A 43 7.21 21.41 -6.83
C ARG A 43 5.88 21.35 -6.07
N ASP A 44 5.93 21.42 -4.73
CA ASP A 44 4.76 21.22 -3.85
C ASP A 44 4.01 19.89 -4.07
N PHE A 45 4.66 18.91 -4.72
CA PHE A 45 4.12 17.57 -4.92
C PHE A 45 4.58 16.66 -3.78
N LYS A 46 3.80 16.62 -2.71
CA LYS A 46 4.09 15.88 -1.46
C LYS A 46 3.50 14.47 -1.50
N VAL A 47 4.31 13.51 -1.06
CA VAL A 47 3.98 12.08 -1.04
C VAL A 47 4.45 11.51 0.30
N GLY A 48 3.58 10.76 0.94
CA GLY A 48 3.91 9.94 2.09
C GLY A 48 3.62 8.48 1.80
N ALA A 49 4.39 7.59 2.42
CA ALA A 49 4.19 6.16 2.27
C ALA A 49 4.34 5.46 3.62
N SER A 50 3.54 4.43 3.84
CA SER A 50 3.71 3.50 4.96
C SER A 50 3.72 2.08 4.43
N VAL A 51 4.50 1.21 5.07
CA VAL A 51 4.62 -0.21 4.70
C VAL A 51 4.29 -1.07 5.90
N PHE A 52 3.57 -2.17 5.68
CA PHE A 52 3.34 -3.22 6.67
C PHE A 52 4.19 -4.43 6.30
N SER A 53 5.13 -4.78 7.17
CA SER A 53 6.06 -5.88 6.94
C SER A 53 6.10 -6.86 8.09
N ILE A 54 6.53 -8.07 7.79
CA ILE A 54 6.68 -9.19 8.72
C ILE A 54 8.02 -9.88 8.53
N ILE A 55 8.37 -10.71 9.50
CA ILE A 55 9.36 -11.77 9.34
C ILE A 55 8.58 -13.06 9.05
N GLU A 56 8.72 -13.62 7.85
CA GLU A 56 8.07 -14.88 7.48
C GLU A 56 8.47 -16.01 8.44
N GLY A 57 7.47 -16.76 8.91
CA GLY A 57 7.67 -17.84 9.88
C GLY A 57 7.85 -17.36 11.33
N ALA A 58 7.79 -16.06 11.60
CA ALA A 58 7.83 -15.51 12.96
C ALA A 58 6.65 -14.56 13.22
N PRO A 59 6.18 -14.45 14.47
CA PRO A 59 5.06 -13.58 14.82
C PRO A 59 5.45 -12.09 14.89
N PHE A 60 6.45 -11.63 14.13
CA PHE A 60 6.97 -10.26 14.20
C PHE A 60 6.48 -9.40 13.04
N TRP A 61 6.13 -8.14 13.33
CA TRP A 61 5.67 -7.18 12.33
C TRP A 61 6.20 -5.77 12.59
N SER A 62 6.29 -4.95 11.54
CA SER A 62 6.50 -3.50 11.63
C SER A 62 5.61 -2.71 10.69
N ILE A 63 5.39 -1.46 11.09
CA ILE A 63 4.93 -0.38 10.24
C ILE A 63 6.03 0.67 10.16
N ASP A 64 6.52 0.89 8.94
CA ASP A 64 7.50 1.92 8.63
C ASP A 64 6.90 2.96 7.71
N SER A 65 7.09 4.24 8.01
CA SER A 65 6.57 5.32 7.17
C SER A 65 7.58 6.43 6.93
N ALA A 66 7.42 7.16 5.82
CA ALA A 66 8.28 8.25 5.42
C ALA A 66 7.61 9.16 4.41
N GLY A 67 7.94 10.45 4.44
CA GLY A 67 7.67 11.42 3.38
C GLY A 67 8.75 11.45 2.29
N ASN A 68 8.40 11.82 1.06
CA ASN A 68 9.38 12.04 0.00
C ASN A 68 10.30 13.24 0.30
N THR A 69 11.51 13.24 -0.26
CA THR A 69 12.40 14.40 -0.24
C THR A 69 12.88 14.67 -1.66
N LYS A 70 12.36 15.74 -2.26
CA LYS A 70 12.77 16.24 -3.57
C LYS A 70 13.38 17.62 -3.35
N ASN A 71 14.71 17.68 -3.23
CA ASN A 71 15.48 18.92 -3.16
C ASN A 71 16.22 19.10 -4.50
N GLU A 72 16.26 20.32 -5.03
CA GLU A 72 16.89 20.61 -6.33
C GLU A 72 18.37 20.21 -6.42
N ARG A 73 19.08 20.26 -5.28
CA ARG A 73 20.53 20.01 -5.20
C ARG A 73 20.90 18.62 -4.67
N ARG A 74 19.91 17.77 -4.39
CA ARG A 74 20.15 16.42 -3.82
C ARG A 74 19.40 15.36 -4.63
N PRO A 75 19.85 14.10 -4.57
CA PRO A 75 19.09 13.00 -5.12
C PRO A 75 17.65 13.01 -4.61
N LYS A 76 16.70 12.90 -5.54
CA LYS A 76 15.28 12.78 -5.21
C LYS A 76 15.07 11.41 -4.58
N VAL A 77 14.36 11.35 -3.47
CA VAL A 77 14.06 10.08 -2.81
C VAL A 77 12.56 9.99 -2.56
N CYS A 78 11.93 9.01 -3.19
CA CYS A 78 10.52 8.68 -3.02
C CYS A 78 10.23 8.17 -1.60
N ALA A 79 8.97 8.29 -1.19
CA ALA A 79 8.52 7.93 0.15
C ALA A 79 8.61 6.41 0.35
N GLU A 80 8.16 5.65 -0.64
CA GLU A 80 8.12 4.19 -0.73
C GLU A 80 9.52 3.61 -0.54
N LYS A 81 10.51 4.14 -1.29
CA LYS A 81 11.92 3.74 -1.18
C LYS A 81 12.45 3.88 0.25
N LYS A 82 12.11 4.98 0.93
CA LYS A 82 12.57 5.19 2.31
C LYS A 82 11.91 4.23 3.28
N SER A 83 10.60 4.03 3.17
CA SER A 83 9.84 3.14 4.05
C SER A 83 10.30 1.68 3.90
N LEU A 84 10.43 1.19 2.66
CA LEU A 84 10.95 -0.15 2.37
C LEU A 84 12.38 -0.34 2.86
N LYS A 85 13.27 0.63 2.60
CA LYS A 85 14.67 0.56 3.07
C LYS A 85 14.76 0.54 4.60
N ARG A 86 13.87 1.23 5.31
CA ARG A 86 13.81 1.19 6.78
C ARG A 86 13.36 -0.19 7.25
N SER A 87 12.27 -0.70 6.68
CA SER A 87 11.74 -2.02 6.99
C SER A 87 12.77 -3.14 6.74
N SER A 88 13.46 -3.10 5.59
CA SER A 88 14.53 -4.03 5.26
C SER A 88 15.71 -3.95 6.25
N LYS A 89 16.13 -2.75 6.67
CA LYS A 89 17.18 -2.56 7.68
C LYS A 89 16.81 -3.12 9.06
N MET A 90 15.54 -3.30 9.34
CA MET A 90 15.05 -3.94 10.57
C MET A 90 15.00 -5.46 10.50
N GLY A 91 15.44 -6.05 9.38
CA GLY A 91 15.43 -7.50 9.19
C GLY A 91 14.07 -8.07 8.82
N MET A 92 13.12 -7.23 8.39
CA MET A 92 11.87 -7.72 7.81
C MET A 92 12.16 -8.51 6.54
N THR A 93 11.39 -9.57 6.29
CA THR A 93 11.61 -10.47 5.14
C THR A 93 10.47 -10.44 4.12
N LYS A 94 9.31 -9.90 4.49
CA LYS A 94 8.16 -9.74 3.59
C LYS A 94 7.33 -8.49 3.92
N THR A 95 6.93 -7.74 2.91
CA THR A 95 6.02 -6.60 2.94
C THR A 95 4.69 -7.02 2.37
N LEU A 96 3.64 -6.99 3.19
CA LEU A 96 2.30 -7.38 2.77
C LEU A 96 1.55 -6.21 2.13
N ALA A 97 1.80 -4.99 2.57
CA ALA A 97 1.13 -3.81 2.05
C ALA A 97 2.04 -2.58 2.00
N VAL A 98 1.86 -1.76 0.98
CA VAL A 98 2.42 -0.42 0.84
C VAL A 98 1.25 0.55 0.61
N VAL A 99 1.09 1.51 1.49
CA VAL A 99 0.13 2.59 1.33
C VAL A 99 0.85 3.84 0.83
N VAL A 100 0.38 4.42 -0.27
CA VAL A 100 0.92 5.66 -0.85
C VAL A 100 -0.14 6.76 -0.75
N ALA A 101 0.17 7.86 -0.07
CA ALA A 101 -0.70 9.02 0.06
C ALA A 101 -0.11 10.22 -0.70
N ALA A 102 -0.88 10.78 -1.63
CA ALA A 102 -0.48 11.93 -2.45
C ALA A 102 -1.69 12.83 -2.76
N THR A 103 -1.51 13.84 -3.61
CA THR A 103 -2.65 14.61 -4.14
C THR A 103 -3.57 13.69 -4.94
N THR A 104 -4.83 14.09 -5.10
CA THR A 104 -5.81 13.47 -6.01
C THR A 104 -6.17 14.36 -7.19
N ASP A 105 -5.45 15.48 -7.34
CA ASP A 105 -5.49 16.33 -8.52
C ASP A 105 -4.88 15.55 -9.70
N ILE A 106 -5.75 15.10 -10.61
CA ILE A 106 -5.39 14.24 -11.74
C ILE A 106 -4.38 14.94 -12.65
N ASP A 107 -4.51 16.24 -12.85
CA ASP A 107 -3.62 16.98 -13.75
C ASP A 107 -2.21 17.07 -13.16
N LYS A 108 -2.09 17.24 -11.83
CA LYS A 108 -0.80 17.16 -11.13
C LYS A 108 -0.20 15.75 -11.15
N ILE A 109 -1.03 14.72 -11.06
CA ILE A 109 -0.57 13.31 -11.14
C ILE A 109 -0.06 13.00 -12.54
N GLU A 110 -0.78 13.43 -13.57
CA GLU A 110 -0.39 13.24 -14.97
C GLU A 110 0.93 13.96 -15.27
N GLU A 111 1.13 15.18 -14.75
CA GLU A 111 2.39 15.92 -14.96
C GLU A 111 3.63 15.12 -14.48
N VAL A 112 3.50 14.31 -13.42
CA VAL A 112 4.62 13.58 -12.82
C VAL A 112 4.69 12.11 -13.20
N THR A 113 3.59 11.50 -13.66
CA THR A 113 3.52 10.08 -14.00
C THR A 113 3.23 9.81 -15.47
N PHE A 114 2.83 10.83 -16.23
CA PHE A 114 2.29 10.73 -17.58
C PHE A 114 1.01 9.88 -17.69
N LEU A 115 0.32 9.63 -16.57
CA LEU A 115 -0.92 8.89 -16.53
C LEU A 115 -2.00 9.66 -15.77
N ARG A 116 -3.23 9.60 -16.31
CA ARG A 116 -4.42 10.19 -15.69
C ARG A 116 -5.06 9.21 -14.73
N THR A 117 -4.51 9.10 -13.53
CA THR A 117 -5.01 8.22 -12.47
C THR A 117 -5.59 9.04 -11.32
N PRO A 118 -6.61 8.54 -10.59
CA PRO A 118 -7.25 9.29 -9.51
C PRO A 118 -6.41 9.33 -8.22
N THR A 119 -5.40 8.46 -8.11
CA THR A 119 -4.40 8.48 -7.04
C THR A 119 -3.01 8.23 -7.62
N LEU A 120 -1.97 8.66 -6.91
CA LEU A 120 -0.60 8.41 -7.32
C LEU A 120 -0.19 6.95 -7.03
N HIS A 121 0.21 6.23 -8.07
CA HIS A 121 0.90 4.95 -7.94
C HIS A 121 2.41 5.13 -7.70
N PRO A 122 3.11 4.13 -7.12
CA PRO A 122 4.58 4.15 -7.07
C PRO A 122 5.18 4.36 -8.46
N CYS A 123 6.19 5.21 -8.61
CA CYS A 123 6.86 5.49 -9.91
C CYS A 123 7.67 4.30 -10.44
N ASP A 124 8.19 4.38 -11.67
CA ASP A 124 9.03 3.33 -12.28
C ASP A 124 10.18 2.88 -11.38
N GLU A 125 10.94 3.83 -10.82
CA GLU A 125 12.02 3.51 -9.89
C GLU A 125 11.48 2.71 -8.70
N CYS A 126 10.39 3.16 -8.08
CA CYS A 126 9.81 2.45 -6.94
C CYS A 126 9.18 1.10 -7.31
N ARG A 127 8.66 0.94 -8.52
CA ARG A 127 8.18 -0.35 -9.02
C ARG A 127 9.34 -1.33 -9.22
N GLY A 128 10.48 -0.87 -9.72
CA GLY A 128 11.70 -1.67 -9.83
C GLY A 128 12.36 -1.96 -8.46
N LEU A 129 12.19 -1.08 -7.47
CA LEU A 129 12.69 -1.32 -6.11
C LEU A 129 12.02 -2.52 -5.44
N PHE A 130 10.80 -2.87 -5.84
CA PHE A 130 10.18 -4.09 -5.36
C PHE A 130 10.89 -5.34 -5.87
N ASP A 131 11.58 -5.25 -7.02
CA ASP A 131 12.47 -6.32 -7.50
C ASP A 131 13.84 -6.26 -6.79
N GLU A 132 14.31 -5.07 -6.37
CA GLU A 132 15.58 -4.89 -5.66
C GLU A 132 15.54 -5.27 -4.17
N PHE A 133 14.40 -5.06 -3.50
CA PHE A 133 14.23 -5.40 -2.09
C PHE A 133 13.43 -6.71 -1.95
N PRO A 134 14.04 -7.82 -1.48
CA PRO A 134 13.36 -9.12 -1.35
C PRO A 134 12.10 -9.11 -0.45
N VAL A 135 11.93 -8.04 0.31
CA VAL A 135 10.78 -7.83 1.19
C VAL A 135 9.51 -7.57 0.39
N ALA A 136 9.56 -6.83 -0.71
CA ALA A 136 8.38 -6.64 -1.55
C ALA A 136 8.36 -7.67 -2.67
N ARG A 137 7.18 -8.16 -3.00
CA ARG A 137 6.99 -9.25 -3.96
C ARG A 137 5.77 -8.96 -4.81
N ASP A 138 5.58 -9.78 -5.83
CA ASP A 138 4.43 -9.73 -6.74
C ASP A 138 3.08 -9.72 -5.99
N ASP A 139 2.99 -10.35 -4.81
CA ASP A 139 1.79 -10.41 -3.97
C ASP A 139 1.61 -9.22 -3.01
N THR A 140 2.56 -8.29 -2.92
CA THR A 140 2.46 -7.10 -2.08
C THR A 140 1.30 -6.21 -2.54
N LEU A 141 0.38 -5.88 -1.62
CA LEU A 141 -0.72 -4.97 -1.93
C LEU A 141 -0.25 -3.51 -1.94
N ILE A 142 -0.46 -2.83 -3.06
CA ILE A 142 -0.24 -1.41 -3.23
C ILE A 142 -1.59 -0.70 -3.10
N ILE A 143 -1.70 0.16 -2.09
CA ILE A 143 -2.91 0.89 -1.76
C ILE A 143 -2.61 2.39 -1.89
N SER A 144 -3.01 3.00 -2.99
CA SER A 144 -2.82 4.43 -3.21
C SER A 144 -4.06 5.21 -2.76
N THR A 145 -3.84 6.41 -2.21
CA THR A 145 -4.89 7.25 -1.64
C THR A 145 -4.59 8.74 -1.70
N GLY A 146 -5.63 9.56 -1.54
CA GLY A 146 -5.48 10.99 -1.27
C GLY A 146 -4.97 11.27 0.14
N TYR A 147 -4.09 12.27 0.30
CA TYR A 147 -3.67 12.72 1.64
C TYR A 147 -4.71 13.64 2.31
N GLU A 148 -5.59 14.27 1.53
CA GLU A 148 -6.68 15.14 2.01
C GLU A 148 -8.07 14.50 1.90
N ASN A 149 -8.21 13.45 1.10
CA ASN A 149 -9.49 12.86 0.76
C ASN A 149 -9.41 11.33 0.61
N ASP A 150 -10.55 10.70 0.84
CA ASP A 150 -10.72 9.24 0.85
C ASP A 150 -11.02 8.69 -0.57
N VAL A 151 -10.08 8.93 -1.48
CA VAL A 151 -10.02 8.24 -2.77
C VAL A 151 -9.03 7.09 -2.62
N PHE A 152 -9.36 5.91 -3.14
CA PHE A 152 -8.49 4.74 -3.03
C PHE A 152 -8.39 3.96 -4.33
N GLN A 153 -7.24 3.34 -4.54
CA GLN A 153 -7.06 2.25 -5.47
C GLN A 153 -6.26 1.12 -4.79
N VAL A 154 -6.49 -0.12 -5.22
CA VAL A 154 -5.80 -1.31 -4.67
C VAL A 154 -5.38 -2.20 -5.80
N HIS A 155 -4.10 -2.51 -5.83
CA HIS A 155 -3.50 -3.42 -6.79
C HIS A 155 -2.50 -4.32 -6.06
N THR A 156 -2.14 -5.45 -6.64
CA THR A 156 -0.87 -6.11 -6.30
C THR A 156 0.27 -5.40 -7.03
N HIS A 157 1.50 -5.60 -6.57
CA HIS A 157 2.68 -5.12 -7.29
C HIS A 157 2.75 -5.71 -8.71
N ALA A 158 2.44 -7.01 -8.87
CA ALA A 158 2.40 -7.67 -10.17
C ALA A 158 1.41 -7.01 -11.13
N GLU A 159 0.19 -6.72 -10.68
CA GLU A 159 -0.85 -6.07 -11.50
C GLU A 159 -0.43 -4.67 -11.94
N LEU A 160 0.18 -3.87 -11.05
CA LEU A 160 0.70 -2.56 -11.45
C LEU A 160 1.83 -2.70 -12.47
N ARG A 161 2.77 -3.63 -12.26
CA ARG A 161 3.86 -3.86 -13.20
C ARG A 161 3.33 -4.23 -14.58
N GLU A 162 2.36 -5.13 -14.65
CA GLU A 162 1.70 -5.53 -15.89
C GLU A 162 0.95 -4.37 -16.57
N ALA A 163 0.19 -3.58 -15.81
CA ALA A 163 -0.54 -2.43 -16.33
C ALA A 163 0.39 -1.41 -17.02
N TYR A 164 1.51 -1.09 -16.37
CA TYR A 164 2.49 -0.14 -16.92
C TYR A 164 3.30 -0.73 -18.09
N ASN A 165 3.59 -2.03 -18.09
CA ASN A 165 4.33 -2.67 -19.19
C ASN A 165 3.47 -2.88 -20.44
N SER A 166 2.18 -3.18 -20.27
CA SER A 166 1.24 -3.42 -21.37
C SER A 166 0.66 -2.13 -21.97
N GLY A 167 0.81 -1.00 -21.27
CA GLY A 167 0.14 0.25 -21.63
C GLY A 167 -1.37 0.23 -21.37
N VAL A 168 -1.90 -0.82 -20.71
CA VAL A 168 -3.32 -0.94 -20.39
C VAL A 168 -3.61 -0.13 -19.12
N THR A 169 -4.23 1.03 -19.31
CA THR A 169 -4.65 1.93 -18.22
C THR A 169 -6.04 1.62 -17.67
N ASP A 170 -6.80 0.74 -18.33
CA ASP A 170 -8.20 0.44 -18.00
C ASP A 170 -8.37 -0.32 -16.67
N LEU A 171 -7.27 -0.71 -16.01
CA LEU A 171 -7.28 -1.37 -14.71
C LEU A 171 -7.67 -0.46 -13.53
N ILE A 172 -8.03 0.79 -13.79
CA ILE A 172 -8.21 1.83 -12.77
C ILE A 172 -9.70 2.14 -12.59
N GLU A 173 -10.45 1.16 -12.06
CA GLU A 173 -11.76 1.48 -11.53
C GLU A 173 -11.61 2.42 -10.32
N TYR A 174 -12.01 3.67 -10.51
CA TYR A 174 -12.09 4.66 -9.45
C TYR A 174 -13.12 4.23 -8.41
N ARG A 175 -12.72 4.23 -7.13
CA ARG A 175 -13.65 4.06 -6.02
C ARG A 175 -13.43 5.11 -4.94
N LYS A 176 -14.49 5.84 -4.63
CA LYS A 176 -14.50 6.86 -3.56
C LYS A 176 -15.18 6.26 -2.34
N ARG A 177 -14.61 6.47 -1.15
CA ARG A 177 -15.30 6.08 0.09
C ARG A 177 -15.11 7.15 1.16
N LYS A 178 -15.70 6.92 2.32
CA LYS A 178 -15.46 7.66 3.57
C LYS A 178 -14.81 6.68 4.57
N GLY A 179 -13.51 6.44 4.39
CA GLY A 179 -12.68 5.60 5.25
C GLY A 179 -12.97 4.09 5.23
N PHE A 180 -12.06 3.30 5.82
CA PHE A 180 -12.27 1.86 5.98
C PHE A 180 -12.90 1.53 7.34
N ASN A 181 -14.01 0.79 7.32
CA ASN A 181 -14.54 0.14 8.51
C ASN A 181 -13.70 -1.11 8.82
N LYS A 182 -12.79 -1.02 9.79
CA LYS A 182 -11.93 -2.14 10.24
C LYS A 182 -12.72 -3.42 10.49
N SER A 183 -13.79 -3.34 11.29
CA SER A 183 -14.61 -4.51 11.62
C SER A 183 -15.30 -5.10 10.39
N GLY A 184 -15.67 -4.26 9.44
CA GLY A 184 -16.19 -4.70 8.14
C GLY A 184 -15.15 -5.49 7.34
N LEU A 185 -13.96 -4.94 7.15
CA LEU A 185 -12.86 -5.58 6.41
C LEU A 185 -12.55 -6.97 6.95
N ILE A 186 -12.38 -7.07 8.27
CA ILE A 186 -12.05 -8.33 8.94
C ILE A 186 -13.18 -9.35 8.78
N ARG A 187 -14.44 -8.92 8.95
CA ARG A 187 -15.60 -9.80 8.77
C ARG A 187 -15.68 -10.33 7.33
N THR A 188 -15.43 -9.47 6.34
CA THR A 188 -15.43 -9.87 4.92
C THR A 188 -14.31 -10.87 4.63
N PHE A 189 -13.09 -10.61 5.12
CA PHE A 189 -11.97 -11.55 5.02
C PHE A 189 -12.30 -12.91 5.64
N ASP A 190 -12.78 -12.92 6.89
CA ASP A 190 -13.12 -14.14 7.63
C ASP A 190 -14.25 -14.92 6.95
N SER A 191 -15.25 -14.21 6.39
CA SER A 191 -16.34 -14.80 5.61
C SER A 191 -15.83 -15.50 4.35
N ILE A 192 -15.00 -14.82 3.55
CA ILE A 192 -14.41 -15.41 2.33
C ILE A 192 -13.55 -16.62 2.72
N LYS A 193 -12.67 -16.53 3.73
CA LYS A 193 -11.89 -17.68 4.22
C LYS A 193 -12.76 -18.84 4.67
N GLY A 194 -13.92 -18.57 5.26
CA GLY A 194 -14.91 -19.59 5.62
C GLY A 194 -15.43 -20.34 4.39
N VAL A 195 -15.82 -19.61 3.34
CA VAL A 195 -16.29 -20.19 2.07
C VAL A 195 -15.16 -20.95 1.35
N GLN A 196 -13.93 -20.44 1.36
CA GLN A 196 -12.78 -21.09 0.70
C GLN A 196 -12.55 -22.53 1.19
N LYS A 197 -12.92 -22.86 2.43
CA LYS A 197 -12.81 -24.23 2.98
C LYS A 197 -13.69 -25.26 2.25
N THR A 198 -14.70 -24.83 1.50
CA THR A 198 -15.57 -25.73 0.72
C THR A 198 -15.15 -25.84 -0.75
N ILE A 199 -14.17 -25.05 -1.19
CA ILE A 199 -13.67 -25.02 -2.56
C ILE A 199 -12.46 -25.97 -2.68
N PRO A 200 -12.31 -26.73 -3.79
CA PRO A 200 -11.11 -27.52 -4.06
C PRO A 200 -9.82 -26.69 -3.95
N ALA A 201 -8.76 -27.25 -3.35
CA ALA A 201 -7.55 -26.50 -2.98
C ALA A 201 -6.84 -25.83 -4.17
N ASP A 202 -6.87 -26.44 -5.36
CA ASP A 202 -6.34 -25.91 -6.62
C ASP A 202 -7.12 -24.70 -7.18
N ARG A 203 -8.31 -24.46 -6.63
CA ARG A 203 -9.20 -23.34 -6.99
C ARG A 203 -9.37 -22.35 -5.86
N GLN A 204 -8.72 -22.57 -4.73
CA GLN A 204 -8.79 -21.64 -3.61
C GLN A 204 -7.98 -20.38 -3.92
N MET A 205 -8.51 -19.25 -3.46
CA MET A 205 -7.81 -17.98 -3.49
C MET A 205 -6.69 -17.97 -2.44
N LEU A 206 -5.57 -17.36 -2.79
CA LEU A 206 -4.49 -17.03 -1.88
C LEU A 206 -4.91 -15.91 -0.92
N ASP A 207 -4.27 -15.85 0.25
CA ASP A 207 -4.67 -14.90 1.30
C ASP A 207 -4.58 -13.43 0.88
N HIS A 208 -3.60 -13.08 0.03
CA HIS A 208 -3.46 -11.72 -0.49
C HIS A 208 -4.61 -11.34 -1.45
N GLU A 209 -5.10 -12.30 -2.24
CA GLU A 209 -6.25 -12.12 -3.12
C GLU A 209 -7.52 -11.92 -2.30
N ILE A 210 -7.69 -12.70 -1.23
CA ILE A 210 -8.82 -12.55 -0.30
C ILE A 210 -8.76 -11.19 0.40
N ALA A 211 -7.57 -10.76 0.84
CA ALA A 211 -7.38 -9.44 1.44
C ALA A 211 -7.71 -8.32 0.43
N LYS A 212 -7.29 -8.45 -0.83
CA LYS A 212 -7.64 -7.53 -1.90
C LYS A 212 -9.16 -7.48 -2.12
N VAL A 213 -9.85 -8.62 -2.22
CA VAL A 213 -11.32 -8.65 -2.38
C VAL A 213 -12.02 -8.03 -1.17
N ALA A 214 -11.53 -8.26 0.04
CA ALA A 214 -12.08 -7.61 1.24
C ALA A 214 -11.94 -6.08 1.16
N LEU A 215 -10.80 -5.56 0.72
CA LEU A 215 -10.59 -4.13 0.48
C LEU A 215 -11.56 -3.59 -0.58
N LEU A 216 -11.64 -4.25 -1.74
CA LEU A 216 -12.46 -3.83 -2.88
C LEU A 216 -13.96 -3.86 -2.58
N THR A 217 -14.45 -4.88 -1.88
CA THR A 217 -15.86 -4.98 -1.42
C THR A 217 -16.25 -3.80 -0.55
N HIS A 218 -15.29 -3.31 0.21
CA HIS A 218 -15.50 -2.20 1.10
C HIS A 218 -15.32 -0.86 0.41
N MET A 219 -14.68 -0.76 -0.74
CA MET A 219 -14.65 0.46 -1.54
C MET A 219 -15.98 0.59 -2.30
N GLN A 220 -16.90 1.44 -1.81
CA GLN A 220 -18.18 1.67 -2.48
C GLN A 220 -17.98 2.50 -3.76
N PHE A 221 -18.86 2.30 -4.73
CA PHE A 221 -19.05 3.24 -5.82
C PHE A 221 -19.81 4.44 -5.27
N VAL A 222 -19.19 5.62 -5.32
CA VAL A 222 -19.97 6.86 -5.31
C VAL A 222 -20.32 7.09 -6.76
N ALA A 223 -21.57 6.80 -7.12
CA ALA A 223 -22.15 7.16 -8.40
C ALA A 223 -22.21 8.68 -8.56
#